data_AF-A0A2C9KQW6-F1
#
_entry.id   AF-A0A2C9KQW6-F1
#
_cell.length_a   1.000
_cell.length_b   1.000
_cell.length_c   1.000
_cell.angle_alpha   90.00
_cell.angle_beta   90.00
_cell.angle_gamma   90.00
#
_symmetry.space_group_name_H-M   'P 1'
#
loop_
_entity.id
_entity.type
_entity.pdbx_description
1 polymer ?
#
loop_
_entity_poly.entity_id
_entity_poly.type
_entity_poly.pdbx_seq_one_letter_code
_entity_poly.pdbx_strand_id
1 'polypeptide(L)'
;RAPILLVIPPLTEGAAYVSNICFSGTERGFRVVVFNRRGEGGSYLTTPKLQSFCDPSDLTQAIEYVTLKVVGCPLAAVAYGTGCGMLMSYIGTSGSSSKLVARVCISPSYEAPSKSNCPIYDTILLLKLKCLVLRHMKALSSVLDISKVMSTWMLPEFSASLYCPLYGCPSPSQLADAVKPVLGANAADVPLLCINRNPGLFWQS
;
A
#
# COMPACT_ATOMS: atom_id res chain seq x y z
N ARG A 1 1.97 29.09 0.77
CA ARG A 1 1.70 27.99 1.74
C ARG A 1 2.52 26.79 1.32
N ALA A 2 3.15 26.06 2.25
CA ALA A 2 4.02 24.93 1.92
C ALA A 2 3.24 23.77 1.25
N PRO A 3 3.73 23.16 0.16
CA PRO A 3 3.10 21.98 -0.45
C PRO A 3 3.11 20.78 0.51
N ILE A 4 2.19 19.84 0.30
CA ILE A 4 2.11 18.60 1.09
C ILE A 4 2.69 17.45 0.27
N LEU A 5 3.53 16.65 0.92
CA LEU A 5 4.02 15.39 0.38
C LEU A 5 3.40 14.22 1.17
N LEU A 6 2.45 13.52 0.56
CA LEU A 6 1.90 12.28 1.08
C LEU A 6 2.83 11.12 0.72
N VAL A 7 3.28 10.37 1.71
CA VAL A 7 4.21 9.25 1.55
C VAL A 7 3.49 7.94 1.86
N ILE A 8 3.51 7.02 0.91
CA ILE A 8 2.85 5.71 1.00
C ILE A 8 3.92 4.62 1.09
N PRO A 9 4.11 4.01 2.28
CA PRO A 9 5.10 2.96 2.48
C PRO A 9 4.66 1.63 1.83
N PRO A 10 5.60 0.67 1.67
CA PRO A 10 5.25 -0.70 1.32
C PRO A 10 4.31 -1.34 2.36
N LEU A 11 3.67 -2.44 1.99
CA LEU A 11 2.91 -3.32 2.87
C LEU A 11 3.77 -3.76 4.06
N THR A 12 3.17 -3.78 5.25
CA THR A 12 3.82 -4.07 6.55
C THR A 12 4.85 -3.04 7.03
N GLU A 13 5.10 -1.99 6.26
CA GLU A 13 6.03 -0.91 6.61
C GLU A 13 5.26 0.35 7.06
N GLY A 14 5.99 1.33 7.59
CA GLY A 14 5.41 2.58 8.10
C GLY A 14 6.37 3.76 8.03
N ALA A 15 6.11 4.79 8.82
CA ALA A 15 6.90 6.02 8.86
C ALA A 15 8.42 5.81 9.04
N ALA A 16 8.83 4.82 9.83
CA ALA A 16 10.24 4.50 10.04
C ALA A 16 10.95 4.10 8.73
N TYR A 17 10.29 3.30 7.89
CA TYR A 17 10.84 2.84 6.60
C TYR A 17 11.07 4.01 5.62
N VAL A 18 10.16 4.99 5.64
CA VAL A 18 10.20 6.15 4.74
C VAL A 18 10.82 7.40 5.38
N SER A 19 11.54 7.25 6.48
CA SER A 19 12.10 8.37 7.24
C SER A 19 13.01 9.27 6.38
N ASN A 20 13.87 8.70 5.54
CA ASN A 20 14.80 9.44 4.68
C ASN A 20 14.10 10.38 3.70
N ILE A 21 13.02 9.93 3.04
CA ILE A 21 12.24 10.78 2.13
C ILE A 21 11.44 11.82 2.90
N CYS A 22 11.00 11.50 4.12
CA CYS A 22 10.31 12.46 4.98
C CYS A 22 11.24 13.59 5.42
N PHE A 23 12.47 13.24 5.82
CA PHE A 23 13.50 14.21 6.15
C PHE A 23 13.83 15.09 4.94
N SER A 24 14.16 14.48 3.80
CA SER A 24 14.51 15.20 2.56
C SER A 24 13.37 16.10 2.07
N GLY A 25 12.11 15.65 2.19
CA GLY A 25 10.94 16.45 1.85
C GLY A 25 10.80 17.67 2.75
N THR A 26 11.02 17.49 4.05
CA THR A 26 10.95 18.58 5.04
C THR A 26 12.05 19.62 4.80
N GLU A 27 13.29 19.20 4.53
CA GLU A 27 14.40 20.12 4.18
C GLU A 27 14.10 20.94 2.91
N ARG A 28 13.31 20.38 1.99
CA ARG A 28 12.87 21.05 0.75
C ARG A 28 11.59 21.89 0.94
N GLY A 29 11.14 22.08 2.18
CA GLY A 29 9.99 22.93 2.51
C GLY A 29 8.62 22.27 2.31
N PHE A 30 8.55 20.94 2.17
CA PHE A 30 7.28 20.21 2.16
C PHE A 30 6.79 19.95 3.57
N ARG A 31 5.47 19.94 3.75
CA ARG A 31 4.83 19.32 4.91
C ARG A 31 4.60 17.85 4.58
N VAL A 32 5.33 16.97 5.24
CA VAL A 32 5.26 15.54 4.94
C VAL A 32 4.21 14.85 5.80
N VAL A 33 3.39 14.02 5.17
CA VAL A 33 2.39 13.18 5.81
C VAL A 33 2.66 11.74 5.40
N VAL A 34 2.79 10.82 6.35
CA VAL A 34 2.90 9.38 6.04
C VAL A 34 1.53 8.73 6.17
N PHE A 35 1.10 8.04 5.12
CA PHE A 35 -0.09 7.21 5.14
C PHE A 35 0.24 5.82 5.69
N ASN A 36 -0.18 5.52 6.92
CA ASN A 36 -0.13 4.16 7.45
C ASN A 36 -1.46 3.46 7.12
N ARG A 37 -1.39 2.24 6.60
CA ARG A 37 -2.60 1.41 6.41
C ARG A 37 -3.23 1.08 7.76
N ARG A 38 -4.54 0.83 7.76
CA ARG A 38 -5.24 0.33 8.95
C ARG A 38 -4.54 -0.93 9.50
N GLY A 39 -4.30 -0.95 10.80
CA GLY A 39 -3.57 -2.03 11.47
C GLY A 39 -2.03 -1.99 11.31
N GLU A 40 -1.49 -1.25 10.35
CA GLU A 40 -0.05 -1.11 10.09
C GLU A 40 0.53 0.16 10.72
N GLY A 41 1.87 0.24 10.81
CA GLY A 41 2.56 1.44 11.32
C GLY A 41 2.21 1.83 12.76
N GLY A 42 1.74 0.89 13.58
CA GLY A 42 1.27 1.13 14.95
C GLY A 42 -0.21 1.54 15.06
N SER A 43 -0.93 1.61 13.94
CA SER A 43 -2.36 1.93 13.93
C SER A 43 -3.20 0.75 14.45
N TYR A 44 -4.26 1.06 15.20
CA TYR A 44 -5.22 0.06 15.67
C TYR A 44 -6.23 -0.30 14.56
N LEU A 45 -6.81 -1.50 14.64
CA LEU A 45 -7.99 -1.85 13.86
C LEU A 45 -9.27 -1.51 14.63
N THR A 46 -10.03 -0.53 14.10
CA THR A 46 -11.36 -0.17 14.60
C THR A 46 -12.48 -0.97 13.94
N THR A 47 -12.17 -1.69 12.87
CA THR A 47 -13.08 -2.57 12.14
C THR A 47 -12.37 -3.90 11.88
N PRO A 48 -13.10 -5.01 11.79
CA PRO A 48 -12.53 -6.34 11.56
C PRO A 48 -12.13 -6.53 10.09
N LYS A 49 -11.31 -5.62 9.54
CA LYS A 49 -10.87 -5.63 8.15
C LYS A 49 -9.43 -5.13 8.04
N LEU A 50 -8.58 -5.94 7.41
CA LEU A 50 -7.27 -5.51 6.91
C LEU A 50 -7.39 -5.08 5.44
N GLN A 51 -6.55 -4.13 5.06
CA GLN A 51 -6.52 -3.59 3.70
C GLN A 51 -5.65 -4.48 2.81
N SER A 52 -6.20 -4.89 1.67
CA SER A 52 -5.44 -5.64 0.67
C SER A 52 -4.41 -4.76 -0.04
N PHE A 53 -3.52 -5.40 -0.80
CA PHE A 53 -2.41 -4.76 -1.50
C PHE A 53 -2.82 -3.55 -2.38
N CYS A 54 -3.97 -3.62 -3.06
CA CYS A 54 -4.43 -2.59 -3.99
C CYS A 54 -5.68 -1.83 -3.55
N ASP A 55 -6.31 -2.17 -2.43
CA ASP A 55 -7.53 -1.49 -2.01
C ASP A 55 -7.21 0.00 -1.72
N PRO A 56 -7.73 0.97 -2.50
CA PRO A 56 -7.40 2.37 -2.30
C PRO A 56 -8.35 3.08 -1.32
N SER A 57 -9.35 2.39 -0.76
CA SER A 57 -10.46 3.02 -0.01
C SER A 57 -9.99 3.93 1.14
N ASP A 58 -9.03 3.48 1.94
CA ASP A 58 -8.46 4.29 3.03
C ASP A 58 -7.59 5.42 2.51
N LEU A 59 -6.85 5.18 1.42
CA LEU A 59 -6.00 6.19 0.81
C LEU A 59 -6.85 7.33 0.24
N THR A 60 -7.97 7.01 -0.42
CA THR A 60 -8.94 7.98 -0.93
C THR A 60 -9.44 8.87 0.20
N GLN A 61 -9.92 8.26 1.30
CA GLN A 61 -10.39 9.00 2.46
C GLN A 61 -9.29 9.86 3.09
N ALA A 62 -8.06 9.35 3.20
CA ALA A 62 -6.93 10.10 3.73
C ALA A 62 -6.58 11.32 2.86
N ILE A 63 -6.59 11.16 1.53
CA ILE A 63 -6.34 12.26 0.58
C ILE A 63 -7.44 13.32 0.68
N GLU A 64 -8.71 12.92 0.76
CA GLU A 64 -9.83 13.83 0.96
C GLU A 64 -9.71 14.59 2.28
N TYR A 65 -9.43 13.88 3.38
CA TYR A 65 -9.24 14.47 4.70
C TYR A 65 -8.11 15.52 4.71
N VAL A 66 -6.95 15.18 4.14
CA VAL A 66 -5.79 16.08 4.06
C VAL A 66 -6.13 17.31 3.21
N THR A 67 -6.80 17.10 2.07
CA THR A 67 -7.22 18.19 1.17
C THR A 67 -8.17 19.17 1.87
N LEU A 68 -9.13 18.64 2.65
CA LEU A 68 -10.09 19.45 3.42
C LEU A 68 -9.43 20.20 4.57
N LYS A 69 -8.46 19.57 5.26
CA LYS A 69 -7.75 20.21 6.38
C LYS A 69 -6.81 21.31 5.94
N VAL A 70 -6.31 21.25 4.71
CA VAL A 70 -5.24 22.14 4.25
C VAL A 70 -5.58 22.78 2.90
N VAL A 71 -6.69 23.53 2.91
CA VAL A 71 -7.27 24.17 1.72
C VAL A 71 -6.24 25.03 0.96
N GLY A 72 -6.22 24.89 -0.36
CA GLY A 72 -5.38 25.68 -1.27
C GLY A 72 -3.89 25.33 -1.25
N CYS A 73 -3.50 24.18 -0.70
CA CYS A 73 -2.12 23.69 -0.74
C CYS A 73 -2.01 22.54 -1.74
N PRO A 74 -1.03 22.56 -2.66
CA PRO A 74 -0.81 21.45 -3.58
C PRO A 74 -0.46 20.17 -2.81
N LEU A 75 -1.08 19.05 -3.18
CA LEU A 75 -0.85 17.73 -2.59
C LEU A 75 -0.16 16.82 -3.61
N ALA A 76 1.07 16.42 -3.33
CA ALA A 76 1.80 15.42 -4.10
C ALA A 76 1.82 14.08 -3.34
N ALA A 77 1.90 12.97 -4.06
CA ALA A 77 2.06 11.65 -3.47
C ALA A 77 3.32 10.94 -3.97
N VAL A 78 4.03 10.27 -3.07
CA VAL A 78 5.11 9.34 -3.38
C VAL A 78 4.84 7.99 -2.73
N ALA A 79 4.96 6.92 -3.51
CA ALA A 79 4.75 5.56 -3.05
C ALA A 79 6.00 4.69 -3.28
N TYR A 80 6.19 3.69 -2.41
CA TYR A 80 7.31 2.76 -2.48
C TYR A 80 6.85 1.32 -2.61
N GLY A 81 7.50 0.55 -3.48
CA GLY A 81 7.33 -0.90 -3.55
C GLY A 81 5.87 -1.28 -3.77
N THR A 82 5.33 -2.03 -2.81
CA THR A 82 3.94 -2.48 -2.79
C THR A 82 2.93 -1.36 -2.50
N GLY A 83 3.36 -0.23 -1.93
CA GLY A 83 2.54 0.98 -1.83
C GLY A 83 2.19 1.61 -3.17
N CYS A 84 2.99 1.33 -4.21
CA CYS A 84 2.73 1.83 -5.56
C CYS A 84 1.46 1.23 -6.17
N GLY A 85 1.16 -0.05 -5.93
CA GLY A 85 -0.08 -0.69 -6.41
C GLY A 85 -1.34 -0.01 -5.86
N MET A 86 -1.30 0.40 -4.60
CA MET A 86 -2.36 1.17 -3.96
C MET A 86 -2.50 2.58 -4.54
N LEU A 87 -1.39 3.30 -4.76
CA LEU A 87 -1.41 4.62 -5.40
C LEU A 87 -1.95 4.53 -6.84
N MET A 88 -1.54 3.52 -7.60
CA MET A 88 -2.05 3.26 -8.95
C MET A 88 -3.56 2.98 -8.94
N SER A 89 -4.03 2.18 -7.99
CA SER A 89 -5.47 1.90 -7.83
C SER A 89 -6.26 3.16 -7.48
N TYR A 90 -5.73 4.02 -6.62
CA TYR A 90 -6.32 5.33 -6.34
C TYR A 90 -6.42 6.19 -7.60
N ILE A 91 -5.37 6.21 -8.42
CA ILE A 91 -5.34 6.98 -9.68
C ILE A 91 -6.40 6.44 -10.65
N GLY A 92 -6.47 5.13 -10.84
CA GLY A 92 -7.44 4.54 -11.76
C GLY A 92 -8.89 4.71 -11.33
N THR A 93 -9.15 4.68 -10.02
CA THR A 93 -10.51 4.88 -9.48
C THR A 93 -10.92 6.34 -9.42
N SER A 94 -9.98 7.26 -9.14
CA SER A 94 -10.28 8.70 -9.03
C SER A 94 -10.31 9.43 -10.37
N GLY A 95 -9.54 8.96 -11.37
CA GLY A 95 -9.45 9.58 -12.69
C GLY A 95 -9.17 11.09 -12.60
N SER A 96 -9.90 11.89 -13.38
CA SER A 96 -9.83 13.36 -13.38
C SER A 96 -10.29 14.03 -12.06
N SER A 97 -10.92 13.29 -11.14
CA SER A 97 -11.30 13.82 -9.82
C SER A 97 -10.17 13.77 -8.79
N SER A 98 -9.00 13.23 -9.18
CA SER A 98 -7.84 13.13 -8.30
C SER A 98 -7.44 14.49 -7.72
N LYS A 99 -7.16 14.52 -6.41
CA LYS A 99 -6.69 15.74 -5.72
C LYS A 99 -5.17 15.89 -5.76
N LEU A 100 -4.47 14.95 -6.39
CA LEU A 100 -3.02 14.91 -6.44
C LEU A 100 -2.49 15.70 -7.64
N VAL A 101 -1.63 16.69 -7.39
CA VAL A 101 -0.98 17.51 -8.43
C VAL A 101 0.28 16.85 -9.01
N ALA A 102 0.84 15.87 -8.29
CA ALA A 102 2.00 15.11 -8.71
C ALA A 102 1.99 13.74 -8.03
N ARG A 103 2.48 12.72 -8.74
CA ARG A 103 2.40 11.33 -8.33
C ARG A 103 3.70 10.61 -8.71
N VAL A 104 4.32 9.94 -7.75
CA VAL A 104 5.60 9.25 -7.95
C VAL A 104 5.52 7.84 -7.38
N CYS A 105 5.94 6.85 -8.17
CA CYS A 105 6.10 5.46 -7.75
C CYS A 105 7.58 5.09 -7.79
N ILE A 106 8.13 4.65 -6.66
CA ILE A 106 9.53 4.24 -6.53
C ILE A 106 9.58 2.72 -6.36
N SER A 107 10.29 2.06 -7.28
CA SER A 107 10.36 0.60 -7.41
C SER A 107 8.97 -0.05 -7.37
N PRO A 108 8.04 0.35 -8.25
CA PRO A 108 6.66 -0.14 -8.23
C PRO A 108 6.57 -1.66 -8.31
N SER A 109 5.75 -2.23 -7.45
CA SER A 109 5.21 -3.58 -7.59
C SER A 109 3.83 -3.48 -8.23
N TYR A 110 3.64 -4.17 -9.37
CA TYR A 110 2.39 -4.15 -10.14
C TYR A 110 1.46 -5.32 -9.81
N GLU A 111 1.93 -6.26 -9.00
CA GLU A 111 1.23 -7.50 -8.66
C GLU A 111 1.21 -7.68 -7.15
N ALA A 112 0.18 -8.35 -6.64
CA ALA A 112 0.13 -8.71 -5.24
C ALA A 112 1.34 -9.59 -4.88
N PRO A 113 1.87 -9.49 -3.64
CA PRO A 113 3.01 -10.29 -3.22
C PRO A 113 2.74 -11.79 -3.41
N SER A 114 3.51 -12.41 -4.30
CA SER A 114 3.41 -13.82 -4.64
C SER A 114 4.75 -14.49 -4.32
N LYS A 115 5.43 -15.05 -5.32
CA LYS A 115 6.78 -15.61 -5.18
C LYS A 115 7.77 -14.71 -5.87
N SER A 116 8.75 -14.19 -5.13
CA SER A 116 9.85 -13.42 -5.71
C SER A 116 11.04 -14.33 -6.05
N ASN A 117 12.03 -13.77 -6.73
CA ASN A 117 13.32 -14.43 -6.95
C ASN A 117 14.19 -14.50 -5.68
N CYS A 118 13.70 -14.00 -4.55
CA CYS A 118 14.42 -13.94 -3.28
C CYS A 118 13.60 -14.65 -2.17
N PRO A 119 13.78 -15.96 -1.96
CA PRO A 119 13.00 -16.72 -0.97
C PRO A 119 13.08 -16.17 0.47
N ILE A 120 14.22 -15.57 0.82
CA ILE A 120 14.44 -14.92 2.11
C ILE A 120 13.49 -13.73 2.28
N TYR A 121 13.33 -12.92 1.23
CA TYR A 121 12.41 -11.79 1.24
C TYR A 121 10.96 -12.26 1.41
N ASP A 122 10.55 -13.28 0.66
CA ASP A 122 9.20 -13.84 0.75
C ASP A 122 8.89 -14.36 2.16
N THR A 123 9.87 -15.02 2.78
CA THR A 123 9.77 -15.53 4.15
C THR A 123 9.62 -14.38 5.15
N ILE A 124 10.46 -13.35 5.06
CA ILE A 124 10.40 -12.19 5.95
C ILE A 124 9.06 -11.45 5.80
N LEU A 125 8.60 -11.24 4.56
CA LEU A 125 7.33 -10.58 4.29
C LEU A 125 6.16 -11.38 4.88
N LEU A 126 6.15 -12.70 4.68
CA LEU A 126 5.13 -13.58 5.23
C LEU A 126 5.10 -13.52 6.76
N LEU A 127 6.27 -13.57 7.42
CA LEU A 127 6.36 -13.47 8.87
C LEU A 127 5.85 -12.12 9.38
N LYS A 128 6.19 -11.01 8.71
CA LYS A 128 5.66 -9.68 9.04
C LYS A 128 4.13 -9.62 8.93
N LEU A 129 3.57 -10.18 7.87
CA LEU A 129 2.11 -10.27 7.68
C LEU A 129 1.43 -11.14 8.75
N LYS A 130 2.02 -12.28 9.10
CA LYS A 130 1.55 -13.12 10.20
C LYS A 130 1.58 -12.37 11.54
N CYS A 131 2.66 -11.66 11.84
CA CYS A 131 2.75 -10.80 13.03
C CYS A 131 1.68 -9.70 13.04
N LEU A 132 1.35 -9.12 11.88
CA LEU A 132 0.26 -8.15 11.74
C LEU A 132 -1.09 -8.78 12.09
N VAL A 133 -1.39 -9.97 11.57
CA VAL A 133 -2.63 -10.70 11.89
C VAL A 133 -2.70 -11.02 13.39
N LEU A 134 -1.62 -11.57 13.97
CA LEU A 134 -1.55 -11.90 15.40
C LEU A 134 -1.77 -10.67 16.29
N ARG A 135 -1.16 -9.53 15.95
CA ARG A 135 -1.33 -8.28 16.70
C ARG A 135 -2.79 -7.88 16.81
N HIS A 136 -3.59 -8.13 15.77
CA HIS A 136 -4.99 -7.76 15.70
C HIS A 136 -5.94 -8.95 15.81
N MET A 137 -5.49 -10.08 16.34
CA MET A 137 -6.26 -11.33 16.39
C MET A 137 -7.63 -11.16 17.03
N LYS A 138 -7.74 -10.32 18.08
CA LYS A 138 -9.00 -10.06 18.80
C LYS A 138 -10.07 -9.42 17.91
N ALA A 139 -9.65 -8.52 17.02
CA ALA A 139 -10.55 -7.86 16.07
C ALA A 139 -10.85 -8.77 14.87
N LEU A 140 -9.91 -9.63 14.48
CA LEU A 140 -10.02 -10.46 13.28
C LEU A 140 -10.69 -11.82 13.54
N SER A 141 -10.68 -12.34 14.76
CA SER A 141 -11.20 -13.67 15.09
C SER A 141 -12.70 -13.84 14.87
N SER A 142 -13.47 -12.73 14.79
CA SER A 142 -14.91 -12.78 14.49
C SER A 142 -15.21 -12.99 13.00
N VAL A 143 -14.23 -12.75 12.11
CA VAL A 143 -14.40 -12.79 10.65
C VAL A 143 -13.43 -13.76 9.96
N LEU A 144 -12.41 -14.23 10.68
CA LEU A 144 -11.35 -15.07 10.15
C LEU A 144 -11.04 -16.26 11.06
N ASP A 145 -10.78 -17.40 10.43
CA ASP A 145 -10.11 -18.53 11.06
C ASP A 145 -8.60 -18.23 11.15
N ILE A 146 -8.20 -17.66 12.29
CA ILE A 146 -6.81 -17.28 12.54
C ILE A 146 -5.87 -18.49 12.48
N SER A 147 -6.31 -19.66 12.97
CA SER A 147 -5.50 -20.88 12.96
C SER A 147 -5.17 -21.30 11.53
N LYS A 148 -6.18 -21.28 10.64
CA LYS A 148 -6.00 -21.56 9.21
C LYS A 148 -5.08 -20.54 8.52
N VAL A 149 -5.24 -19.24 8.81
CA VAL A 149 -4.36 -18.21 8.24
C VAL A 149 -2.91 -18.45 8.66
N MET A 150 -2.69 -18.73 9.95
CA MET A 150 -1.36 -18.91 10.53
C MET A 150 -0.65 -20.20 10.09
N SER A 151 -1.40 -21.23 9.65
CA SER A 151 -0.82 -22.48 9.16
C SER A 151 -0.26 -22.42 7.74
N THR A 152 -0.58 -21.37 6.95
CA THR A 152 -0.08 -21.21 5.57
C THR A 152 1.38 -20.80 5.53
N TRP A 153 2.16 -21.27 4.54
CA TRP A 153 3.59 -20.95 4.40
C TRP A 153 3.98 -20.36 3.05
N MET A 154 3.02 -20.15 2.17
CA MET A 154 3.20 -19.48 0.89
C MET A 154 2.40 -18.19 0.85
N LEU A 155 3.01 -17.09 0.34
CA LEU A 155 2.36 -15.79 0.26
C LEU A 155 1.01 -15.79 -0.49
N PRO A 156 0.85 -16.51 -1.64
CA PRO A 156 -0.45 -16.60 -2.31
C PRO A 156 -1.53 -17.29 -1.45
N GLU A 157 -1.18 -18.39 -0.79
CA GLU A 157 -2.11 -19.13 0.09
C GLU A 157 -2.48 -18.31 1.32
N PHE A 158 -1.48 -17.67 1.93
CA PHE A 158 -1.68 -16.75 3.05
C PHE A 158 -2.64 -15.63 2.65
N SER A 159 -2.35 -14.96 1.53
CA SER A 159 -3.17 -13.85 1.01
C SER A 159 -4.60 -14.29 0.71
N ALA A 160 -4.78 -15.47 0.09
CA ALA A 160 -6.10 -16.03 -0.15
C ALA A 160 -6.83 -16.33 1.16
N SER A 161 -6.18 -17.01 2.12
CA SER A 161 -6.77 -17.35 3.41
C SER A 161 -7.18 -16.13 4.22
N LEU A 162 -6.43 -15.03 4.08
CA LEU A 162 -6.66 -13.78 4.79
C LEU A 162 -7.70 -12.91 4.09
N TYR A 163 -7.51 -12.60 2.80
CA TYR A 163 -8.30 -11.57 2.13
C TYR A 163 -9.57 -12.12 1.47
N CYS A 164 -9.65 -13.39 1.08
CA CYS A 164 -10.89 -13.94 0.51
C CYS A 164 -12.08 -13.77 1.49
N PRO A 165 -11.97 -14.17 2.77
CA PRO A 165 -13.06 -13.96 3.72
C PRO A 165 -13.33 -12.47 4.00
N LEU A 166 -12.28 -11.65 4.12
CA LEU A 166 -12.40 -10.21 4.41
C LEU A 166 -13.08 -9.40 3.30
N TYR A 167 -12.94 -9.85 2.05
CA TYR A 167 -13.52 -9.20 0.87
C TYR A 167 -14.76 -9.94 0.33
N GLY A 168 -15.18 -11.03 0.98
CA GLY A 168 -16.30 -11.85 0.53
C GLY A 168 -16.06 -12.57 -0.80
N CYS A 169 -14.79 -12.78 -1.17
CA CYS A 169 -14.43 -13.47 -2.41
C CYS A 169 -14.41 -15.00 -2.17
N PRO A 170 -15.17 -15.80 -2.95
CA PRO A 170 -15.19 -17.26 -2.81
C PRO A 170 -13.92 -17.95 -3.31
N SER A 171 -13.11 -17.28 -4.16
CA SER A 171 -11.90 -17.87 -4.73
C SER A 171 -10.72 -16.88 -4.81
N PRO A 172 -9.48 -17.38 -4.82
CA PRO A 172 -8.29 -16.55 -5.03
C PRO A 172 -8.29 -15.79 -6.37
N SER A 173 -8.92 -16.34 -7.41
CA SER A 173 -9.04 -15.68 -8.71
C SER A 173 -9.92 -14.43 -8.64
N GLN A 174 -11.09 -14.52 -7.99
CA GLN A 174 -11.96 -13.36 -7.79
C GLN A 174 -11.30 -12.31 -6.89
N LEU A 175 -10.55 -12.75 -5.89
CA LEU A 175 -9.73 -11.84 -5.09
C LEU A 175 -8.68 -11.14 -5.96
N ALA A 176 -7.95 -11.87 -6.80
CA ALA A 176 -6.94 -11.31 -7.70
C ALA A 176 -7.52 -10.24 -8.63
N ASP A 177 -8.72 -10.49 -9.17
CA ASP A 177 -9.44 -9.51 -9.99
C ASP A 177 -9.87 -8.28 -9.18
N ALA A 178 -10.35 -8.47 -7.95
CA ALA A 178 -10.77 -7.39 -7.05
C ALA A 178 -9.59 -6.54 -6.54
N VAL A 179 -8.39 -7.11 -6.43
CA VAL A 179 -7.17 -6.45 -5.92
C VAL A 179 -6.15 -6.16 -7.02
N LYS A 180 -6.53 -6.25 -8.29
CA LYS A 180 -5.66 -5.84 -9.40
C LYS A 180 -5.53 -4.32 -9.39
N PRO A 181 -4.33 -3.75 -9.58
CA PRO A 181 -4.21 -2.31 -9.72
C PRO A 181 -5.05 -1.83 -10.91
N VAL A 182 -5.97 -0.91 -10.64
CA VAL A 182 -6.77 -0.29 -11.69
C VAL A 182 -5.89 0.75 -12.38
N LEU A 183 -5.39 0.44 -13.56
CA LEU A 183 -4.74 1.41 -14.44
C LEU A 183 -5.79 1.94 -15.41
N GLY A 184 -6.48 3.03 -15.04
CA GLY A 184 -7.48 3.65 -15.89
C GLY A 184 -6.83 4.45 -17.04
N ALA A 185 -7.32 4.27 -18.27
CA ALA A 185 -6.91 5.05 -19.45
C ALA A 185 -7.19 6.56 -19.31
N ASN A 186 -8.07 6.95 -18.38
CA ASN A 186 -8.47 8.34 -18.10
C ASN A 186 -7.59 9.03 -17.04
N ALA A 187 -6.42 8.49 -16.70
CA ALA A 187 -5.48 9.09 -15.75
C ALA A 187 -4.66 10.27 -16.34
N ALA A 188 -4.98 10.71 -17.56
CA ALA A 188 -4.13 11.50 -18.44
C ALA A 188 -3.80 12.93 -17.94
N ASP A 189 -4.60 13.51 -17.05
CA ASP A 189 -4.46 14.94 -16.71
C ASP A 189 -3.25 15.26 -15.80
N VAL A 190 -2.74 14.28 -15.04
CA VAL A 190 -1.54 14.47 -14.21
C VAL A 190 -0.58 13.30 -14.40
N PRO A 191 0.68 13.55 -14.79
CA PRO A 191 1.65 12.50 -15.06
C PRO A 191 1.98 11.69 -13.81
N LEU A 192 2.18 10.39 -13.99
CA LEU A 192 2.73 9.48 -12.99
C LEU A 192 4.21 9.20 -13.34
N LEU A 193 5.12 9.58 -12.45
CA LEU A 193 6.54 9.25 -12.59
C LEU A 193 6.84 7.90 -11.93
N CYS A 194 7.34 6.94 -12.71
CA CYS A 194 7.80 5.65 -12.20
C CYS A 194 9.33 5.58 -12.23
N ILE A 195 9.95 5.40 -11.06
CA ILE A 195 11.39 5.21 -10.92
C ILE A 195 11.64 3.74 -10.62
N ASN A 196 12.10 3.01 -11.62
CA ASN A 196 12.46 1.60 -11.48
C ASN A 196 13.93 1.45 -11.08
N ARG A 197 14.22 0.49 -10.21
CA ARG A 197 15.60 0.04 -9.99
C ARG A 197 15.99 -0.93 -11.11
N ASN A 198 17.11 -0.70 -11.76
CA ASN A 198 17.66 -1.63 -12.75
C ASN A 198 18.18 -2.91 -12.02
N PRO A 199 17.70 -4.11 -12.35
CA PRO A 199 18.14 -5.36 -11.72
C PRO A 199 19.60 -5.75 -12.02
N GLY A 200 20.26 -5.13 -13.02
CA GLY A 200 21.59 -5.52 -13.50
C GLY A 200 22.81 -5.14 -12.64
N LEU A 201 22.64 -4.50 -11.48
CA LEU A 201 23.74 -3.84 -10.74
C LEU A 201 24.29 -4.59 -9.52
N PHE A 202 24.00 -5.89 -9.35
CA PHE A 202 24.49 -6.69 -8.21
C PHE A 202 25.37 -7.89 -8.57
N TRP A 203 25.66 -8.13 -9.85
CA TRP A 203 26.57 -9.20 -10.31
C TRP A 203 27.77 -8.67 -11.09
N GLN A 204 28.22 -7.45 -10.80
CA GLN A 204 29.48 -6.90 -11.32
C GLN A 204 30.22 -6.15 -10.21
N SER A 205 30.77 -6.92 -9.27
CA SER A 205 31.93 -6.53 -8.44
C SER A 205 32.42 -7.75 -7.68
#